data_AF-K0TK06-F1
#
_entry.id   AF-K0TK06-F1
#
_cell.length_a   1.000
_cell.length_b   1.000
_cell.length_c   1.000
_cell.angle_alpha   90.00
_cell.angle_beta   90.00
_cell.angle_gamma   90.00
#
_symmetry.space_group_name_H-M   'P 1'
#
loop_
_entity.id
_entity.type
_entity.pdbx_description
1 polymer ?
#
loop_
_entity_poly.entity_id
_entity_poly.type
_entity_poly.pdbx_seq_one_letter_code
_entity_poly.pdbx_strand_id
1 'polypeptide(L)'
;MSTAQTSSHCVASSLTSILEKEQSIYRRCPPNPNVPVAEYSQDRSLLVSWCQTLVGQGGFRSSDELVQTAMALADKYMSYEHLQSYKKDHYQLIVVVSLSIAMKLDSPAKAPSAKELSQICQGTYTPQEIESEEMCILQVLAWYLHPPTA
;
A
#
# COMPACT_ATOMS: atom_id res chain seq x y z
N MET A 1 26.38 17.90 30.17
CA MET A 1 25.73 18.60 29.03
C MET A 1 26.00 17.83 27.72
N SER A 2 25.51 16.57 27.60
CA SER A 2 25.89 15.68 26.46
C SER A 2 24.72 14.94 25.80
N THR A 3 23.47 15.21 26.18
CA THR A 3 22.29 14.51 25.63
C THR A 3 21.76 15.14 24.32
N ALA A 4 22.04 16.41 24.06
CA ALA A 4 21.52 17.13 22.88
C ALA A 4 22.26 16.79 21.57
N GLN A 5 23.58 16.51 21.63
CA GLN A 5 24.38 16.18 20.45
C GLN A 5 24.12 14.77 19.92
N THR A 6 23.90 13.79 20.80
CA THR A 6 23.60 12.40 20.41
C THR A 6 22.23 12.29 19.73
N SER A 7 21.25 13.08 20.19
CA SER A 7 19.92 13.17 19.58
C SER A 7 19.99 13.73 18.15
N SER A 8 20.71 14.85 17.95
CA SER A 8 20.85 15.51 16.64
C SER A 8 21.58 14.67 15.60
N HIS A 9 22.59 13.90 16.01
CA HIS A 9 23.29 12.99 15.10
C HIS A 9 22.43 11.78 14.70
N CYS A 10 21.61 11.27 15.64
CA CYS A 10 20.67 10.18 15.40
C CYS A 10 19.55 10.58 14.43
N VAL A 11 18.99 11.79 14.56
CA VAL A 11 17.98 12.26 13.59
C VAL A 11 18.56 12.49 12.21
N ALA A 12 19.79 13.02 12.09
CA ALA A 12 20.43 13.20 10.80
C ALA A 12 20.69 11.86 10.08
N SER A 13 21.21 10.85 10.78
CA SER A 13 21.42 9.52 10.20
C SER A 13 20.12 8.80 9.84
N SER A 14 19.09 8.97 10.66
CA SER A 14 17.76 8.40 10.40
C SER A 14 17.12 9.05 9.17
N LEU A 15 17.23 10.37 9.05
CA LEU A 15 16.74 11.13 7.89
C LEU A 15 17.46 10.70 6.60
N THR A 16 18.78 10.55 6.62
CA THR A 16 19.53 10.07 5.46
C THR A 16 19.08 8.66 5.04
N SER A 17 18.87 7.76 6.01
CA SER A 17 18.39 6.40 5.73
C SER A 17 16.97 6.37 5.15
N ILE A 18 16.10 7.30 5.58
CA ILE A 18 14.75 7.48 5.02
C ILE A 18 14.84 7.96 3.57
N LEU A 19 15.64 8.99 3.30
CA LEU A 19 15.83 9.56 1.96
C LEU A 19 16.46 8.55 0.98
N GLU A 20 17.41 7.73 1.43
CA GLU A 20 18.02 6.67 0.62
C GLU A 20 16.99 5.60 0.22
N LYS A 21 16.10 5.22 1.16
CA LYS A 21 15.01 4.27 0.88
C LYS A 21 13.95 4.86 -0.06
N GLU A 22 13.63 6.14 0.07
CA GLU A 22 12.75 6.87 -0.85
C GLU A 22 13.32 6.94 -2.27
N GLN A 23 14.63 7.15 -2.41
CA GLN A 23 15.25 7.32 -3.74
C GLN A 23 15.54 6.01 -4.46
N SER A 24 15.61 4.89 -3.73
CA SER A 24 15.91 3.56 -4.29
C SER A 24 14.64 2.72 -4.42
N ILE A 25 14.27 2.02 -3.34
CA ILE A 25 13.27 0.96 -3.31
C ILE A 25 11.85 1.53 -3.42
N TYR A 26 11.60 2.70 -2.81
CA TYR A 26 10.27 3.31 -2.73
C TYR A 26 10.11 4.57 -3.58
N ARG A 27 10.94 4.71 -4.62
CA ARG A 27 10.81 5.81 -5.57
C ARG A 27 9.36 5.84 -6.08
N ARG A 28 8.71 7.00 -5.94
CA ARG A 28 7.41 7.26 -6.56
C ARG A 28 7.60 7.20 -8.07
N CYS A 29 7.32 6.05 -8.64
CA CYS A 29 7.37 5.83 -10.07
C CYS A 29 6.05 6.28 -10.69
N PRO A 30 6.06 6.92 -11.87
CA PRO A 30 4.83 7.08 -12.64
C PRO A 30 4.25 5.68 -12.94
N PRO A 31 2.93 5.58 -13.13
CA PRO A 31 2.32 4.32 -13.54
C PRO A 31 2.92 3.86 -14.88
N ASN A 32 2.87 2.56 -15.14
CA ASN A 32 3.36 1.97 -16.38
C ASN A 32 2.75 2.71 -17.60
N PRO A 33 3.51 2.94 -18.70
CA PRO A 33 2.98 3.58 -19.91
C PRO A 33 1.68 3.00 -20.47
N ASN A 34 1.39 1.73 -20.19
CA ASN A 34 0.16 1.04 -20.57
C ASN A 34 -1.06 1.41 -19.71
N VAL A 35 -0.87 2.24 -18.68
CA VAL A 35 -1.92 2.68 -17.76
C VAL A 35 -2.43 4.07 -18.20
N PRO A 36 -3.73 4.22 -18.51
CA PRO A 36 -4.32 5.51 -18.81
C PRO A 36 -4.31 6.40 -17.54
N VAL A 37 -3.37 7.34 -17.47
CA VAL A 37 -3.09 8.16 -16.28
C VAL A 37 -4.34 8.91 -15.77
N ALA A 38 -5.19 9.40 -16.67
CA ALA A 38 -6.40 10.12 -16.31
C ALA A 38 -7.42 9.24 -15.57
N GLU A 39 -7.72 8.05 -16.13
CA GLU A 39 -8.64 7.09 -15.52
C GLU A 39 -8.09 6.55 -14.21
N TYR A 40 -6.81 6.16 -14.20
CA TYR A 40 -6.13 5.67 -13.01
C TYR A 40 -6.14 6.71 -11.87
N SER A 41 -5.88 7.99 -12.17
CA SER A 41 -5.89 9.04 -11.14
C SER A 41 -7.27 9.24 -10.51
N GLN A 42 -8.33 9.14 -11.33
CA GLN A 42 -9.71 9.23 -10.86
C GLN A 42 -10.05 8.02 -9.97
N ASP A 43 -9.79 6.80 -10.43
CA ASP A 43 -10.06 5.59 -9.67
C ASP A 43 -9.24 5.51 -8.38
N ARG A 44 -7.97 5.96 -8.43
CA ARG A 44 -7.11 6.09 -7.25
C ARG A 44 -7.74 6.99 -6.18
N SER A 45 -8.30 8.14 -6.56
CA SER A 45 -8.92 9.06 -5.60
C SER A 45 -10.15 8.46 -4.91
N LEU A 46 -10.97 7.72 -5.65
CA LEU A 46 -12.14 7.02 -5.12
C LEU A 46 -11.73 5.92 -4.15
N LEU A 47 -10.73 5.11 -4.54
CA LEU A 47 -10.22 4.03 -3.70
C LEU A 47 -9.56 4.53 -2.42
N VAL A 48 -8.83 5.65 -2.47
CA VAL A 48 -8.30 6.31 -1.24
C VAL A 48 -9.43 6.64 -0.27
N SER A 49 -10.51 7.26 -0.76
CA SER A 49 -11.65 7.63 0.10
C SER A 49 -12.36 6.41 0.69
N TRP A 50 -12.45 5.31 -0.08
CA TRP A 50 -12.99 4.04 0.39
C TRP A 50 -12.10 3.42 1.47
N CYS A 51 -10.77 3.36 1.25
CA CYS A 51 -9.82 2.84 2.23
C CYS A 51 -9.87 3.63 3.55
N GLN A 52 -9.93 4.97 3.48
CA GLN A 52 -10.08 5.83 4.67
C GLN A 52 -11.35 5.49 5.46
N THR A 53 -12.47 5.29 4.76
CA THR A 53 -13.75 4.92 5.38
C THR A 53 -13.66 3.56 6.06
N LEU A 54 -13.04 2.57 5.42
CA LEU A 54 -12.90 1.22 5.96
C LEU A 54 -11.98 1.19 7.19
N VAL A 55 -10.81 1.82 7.10
CA VAL A 55 -9.82 1.84 8.20
C VAL A 55 -10.32 2.66 9.38
N GLY A 56 -11.06 3.74 9.14
CA GLY A 56 -11.65 4.58 10.17
C GLY A 56 -12.63 3.82 11.09
N GLN A 57 -13.22 2.73 10.61
CA GLN A 57 -14.12 1.88 11.40
C GLN A 57 -13.37 0.79 12.20
N GLY A 58 -12.11 0.50 11.86
CA GLY A 58 -11.36 -0.66 12.36
C GLY A 58 -10.47 -0.44 13.60
N GLY A 59 -10.38 0.79 14.12
CA GLY A 59 -9.63 1.08 15.36
C GLY A 59 -8.12 0.80 15.27
N PHE A 60 -7.50 1.13 14.14
CA PHE A 60 -6.05 1.02 13.90
C PHE A 60 -5.27 2.19 14.51
N ARG A 61 -3.93 2.05 14.63
CA ARG A 61 -3.06 3.07 15.27
C ARG A 61 -3.04 4.40 14.52
N SER A 62 -2.90 4.33 13.19
CA SER A 62 -2.94 5.50 12.31
C SER A 62 -3.64 5.11 11.01
N SER A 63 -4.85 5.64 10.81
CA SER A 63 -5.63 5.35 9.61
C SER A 63 -4.96 5.90 8.36
N ASP A 64 -4.37 7.08 8.47
CA ASP A 64 -3.74 7.76 7.35
C ASP A 64 -2.46 7.05 6.92
N GLU A 65 -1.61 6.63 7.86
CA GLU A 65 -0.39 5.87 7.54
C GLU A 65 -0.69 4.52 6.89
N LEU A 66 -1.75 3.83 7.34
CA LEU A 66 -2.19 2.57 6.74
C LEU A 66 -2.64 2.76 5.30
N VAL A 67 -3.46 3.78 5.04
CA VAL A 67 -3.91 4.11 3.68
C VAL A 67 -2.72 4.53 2.83
N GLN A 68 -1.81 5.37 3.33
CA GLN A 68 -0.60 5.77 2.61
C GLN A 68 0.26 4.56 2.25
N THR A 69 0.46 3.63 3.18
CA THR A 69 1.20 2.38 2.95
C THR A 69 0.51 1.56 1.85
N ALA A 70 -0.78 1.29 1.99
CA ALA A 70 -1.56 0.52 1.02
C ALA A 70 -1.47 1.13 -0.39
N MET A 71 -1.62 2.46 -0.50
CA MET A 71 -1.53 3.16 -1.77
C MET A 71 -0.11 3.13 -2.35
N ALA A 72 0.93 3.23 -1.51
CA ALA A 72 2.30 3.11 -1.99
C ALA A 72 2.59 1.70 -2.56
N LEU A 73 2.06 0.64 -1.95
CA LEU A 73 2.16 -0.72 -2.47
C LEU A 73 1.42 -0.87 -3.82
N ALA A 74 0.19 -0.38 -3.89
CA ALA A 74 -0.62 -0.43 -5.11
C ALA A 74 -0.01 0.39 -6.24
N ASP A 75 0.44 1.62 -5.96
CA ASP A 75 1.08 2.50 -6.95
C ASP A 75 2.40 1.88 -7.47
N LYS A 76 3.17 1.23 -6.58
CA LYS A 76 4.37 0.48 -6.97
C LYS A 76 4.02 -0.69 -7.89
N TYR A 77 2.98 -1.46 -7.58
CA TYR A 77 2.49 -2.52 -8.47
C TYR A 77 2.09 -1.96 -9.85
N MET A 78 1.40 -0.83 -9.88
CA MET A 78 0.98 -0.16 -11.12
C MET A 78 2.15 0.39 -11.94
N SER A 79 3.33 0.55 -11.35
CA SER A 79 4.57 0.91 -12.04
C SER A 79 5.34 -0.30 -12.59
N TYR A 80 4.87 -1.52 -12.36
CA TYR A 80 5.56 -2.75 -12.78
C TYR A 80 5.66 -2.85 -14.31
N GLU A 81 6.85 -3.13 -14.81
CA GLU A 81 7.18 -3.08 -16.25
C GLU A 81 6.40 -4.10 -17.09
N HIS A 82 6.05 -5.25 -16.52
CA HIS A 82 5.34 -6.31 -17.23
C HIS A 82 3.81 -6.18 -17.17
N LEU A 83 3.28 -5.10 -16.59
CA LEU A 83 1.85 -4.82 -16.59
C LEU A 83 1.37 -4.55 -18.03
N GLN A 84 0.59 -5.50 -18.57
CA GLN A 84 0.18 -5.48 -19.98
C GLN A 84 -0.99 -4.53 -20.26
N SER A 85 -1.95 -4.46 -19.35
CA SER A 85 -3.17 -3.68 -19.55
C SER A 85 -3.75 -3.22 -18.22
N TYR A 86 -4.23 -1.99 -18.18
CA TYR A 86 -5.03 -1.51 -17.06
C TYR A 86 -6.45 -2.07 -17.12
N LYS A 87 -6.93 -2.59 -16.01
CA LYS A 87 -8.35 -2.95 -15.81
C LYS A 87 -8.79 -2.39 -14.46
N LYS A 88 -9.88 -1.64 -14.46
CA LYS A 88 -10.43 -1.01 -13.26
C LYS A 88 -10.68 -2.01 -12.13
N ASP A 89 -11.40 -3.09 -12.42
CA ASP A 89 -11.75 -4.11 -11.41
C ASP A 89 -10.50 -4.79 -10.82
N HIS A 90 -9.47 -5.00 -11.66
CA HIS A 90 -8.20 -5.57 -11.20
C HIS A 90 -7.44 -4.58 -10.30
N TYR A 91 -7.41 -3.29 -10.67
CA TYR A 91 -6.82 -2.25 -9.83
C TYR A 91 -7.53 -2.10 -8.48
N GLN A 92 -8.87 -2.21 -8.46
CA GLN A 92 -9.63 -2.22 -7.22
C GLN A 92 -9.22 -3.40 -6.32
N LEU A 93 -9.10 -4.61 -6.87
CA LEU A 93 -8.62 -5.78 -6.13
C LEU A 93 -7.20 -5.55 -5.58
N ILE A 94 -6.29 -5.00 -6.39
CA ILE A 94 -4.92 -4.70 -5.98
C ILE A 94 -4.90 -3.75 -4.77
N VAL A 95 -5.74 -2.71 -4.77
CA VAL A 95 -5.82 -1.78 -3.64
C VAL A 95 -6.41 -2.44 -2.39
N VAL A 96 -7.50 -3.22 -2.54
CA VAL A 96 -8.11 -3.96 -1.43
C VAL A 96 -7.10 -4.89 -0.76
N VAL A 97 -6.34 -5.63 -1.57
CA VAL A 97 -5.34 -6.58 -1.08
C VAL A 97 -4.13 -5.86 -0.49
N SER A 98 -3.66 -4.78 -1.11
CA SER A 98 -2.59 -3.93 -0.57
C SER A 98 -2.97 -3.34 0.80
N LEU A 99 -4.24 -2.99 0.99
CA LEU A 99 -4.76 -2.54 2.28
C LEU A 99 -4.76 -3.65 3.33
N SER A 100 -5.18 -4.86 2.94
CA SER A 100 -5.10 -6.04 3.81
C SER A 100 -3.65 -6.33 4.24
N ILE A 101 -2.69 -6.26 3.31
CA ILE A 101 -1.26 -6.40 3.61
C ILE A 101 -0.82 -5.32 4.61
N ALA A 102 -1.17 -4.06 4.39
CA ALA A 102 -0.82 -2.97 5.31
C ALA A 102 -1.42 -3.19 6.71
N MET A 103 -2.69 -3.62 6.80
CA MET A 103 -3.33 -3.97 8.08
C MET A 103 -2.63 -5.13 8.79
N LYS A 104 -2.22 -6.17 8.05
CA LYS A 104 -1.46 -7.31 8.59
C LYS A 104 -0.10 -6.86 9.12
N LEU A 105 0.55 -5.88 8.49
CA LEU A 105 1.84 -5.35 8.94
C LEU A 105 1.72 -4.49 10.20
N ASP A 106 0.66 -3.68 10.32
CA ASP A 106 0.42 -2.85 11.51
C ASP A 106 -0.06 -3.68 12.71
N SER A 107 -1.11 -4.47 12.51
CA SER A 107 -1.83 -5.18 13.57
C SER A 107 -2.37 -6.53 13.07
N PRO A 108 -1.55 -7.59 13.01
CA PRO A 108 -1.95 -8.90 12.48
C PRO A 108 -3.22 -9.47 13.11
N ALA A 109 -3.43 -9.24 14.41
CA ALA A 109 -4.60 -9.73 15.15
C ALA A 109 -5.91 -9.00 14.80
N LYS A 110 -5.85 -7.82 14.18
CA LYS A 110 -7.00 -7.02 13.75
C LYS A 110 -7.24 -7.08 12.24
N ALA A 111 -6.27 -7.61 11.49
CA ALA A 111 -6.36 -7.65 10.04
C ALA A 111 -7.46 -8.64 9.60
N PRO A 112 -8.33 -8.26 8.65
CA PRO A 112 -9.37 -9.15 8.17
C PRO A 112 -8.75 -10.36 7.46
N SER A 113 -9.34 -11.53 7.68
CA SER A 113 -9.11 -12.71 6.86
C SER A 113 -9.59 -12.49 5.42
N ALA A 114 -9.13 -13.31 4.47
CA ALA A 114 -9.60 -13.24 3.08
C ALA A 114 -11.14 -13.41 2.97
N LYS A 115 -11.73 -14.20 3.87
CA LYS A 115 -13.19 -14.37 3.96
C LYS A 115 -13.90 -13.11 4.42
N GLU A 116 -13.40 -12.45 5.46
CA GLU A 116 -13.97 -11.19 5.95
C GLU A 116 -13.79 -10.08 4.91
N LEU A 117 -12.64 -10.03 4.24
CA LEU A 117 -12.38 -9.06 3.17
C LEU A 117 -13.31 -9.27 1.98
N SER A 118 -13.55 -10.52 1.58
CA SER A 118 -14.58 -10.88 0.59
C SER A 118 -15.97 -10.37 1.00
N GLN A 119 -16.35 -10.51 2.28
CA GLN A 119 -17.63 -10.00 2.81
C GLN A 119 -17.69 -8.47 2.81
N ILE A 120 -16.60 -7.79 3.18
CA ILE A 120 -16.48 -6.32 3.12
C ILE A 120 -16.67 -5.84 1.68
N CYS A 121 -16.12 -6.57 0.71
CA CYS A 121 -16.32 -6.35 -0.72
C CYS A 121 -17.66 -6.90 -1.25
N GLN A 122 -18.60 -7.27 -0.40
CA GLN A 122 -19.93 -7.79 -0.75
C GLN A 122 -19.89 -9.00 -1.71
N GLY A 123 -18.83 -9.81 -1.63
CA GLY A 123 -18.62 -10.97 -2.50
C GLY A 123 -18.15 -10.62 -3.92
N THR A 124 -17.77 -9.36 -4.19
CA THR A 124 -17.18 -8.95 -5.48
C THR A 124 -15.93 -9.76 -5.81
N TYR A 125 -15.15 -10.12 -4.78
CA TYR A 125 -13.96 -10.95 -4.89
C TYR A 125 -14.11 -12.16 -3.99
N THR A 126 -13.75 -13.33 -4.50
CA THR A 126 -13.67 -14.56 -3.71
C THR A 126 -12.44 -14.55 -2.80
N PRO A 127 -12.45 -15.30 -1.69
CA PRO A 127 -11.27 -15.43 -0.85
C PRO A 127 -10.04 -15.94 -1.61
N GLN A 128 -10.24 -16.84 -2.58
CA GLN A 128 -9.17 -17.40 -3.41
C GLN A 128 -8.52 -16.35 -4.32
N GLU A 129 -9.33 -15.46 -4.92
CA GLU A 129 -8.81 -14.34 -5.71
C GLU A 129 -7.99 -13.38 -4.83
N ILE A 130 -8.47 -13.08 -3.62
CA ILE A 130 -7.76 -12.22 -2.66
C ILE A 130 -6.40 -12.83 -2.27
N GLU A 131 -6.36 -14.11 -1.93
CA GLU A 131 -5.11 -14.81 -1.56
C GLU A 131 -4.14 -14.93 -2.74
N SER A 132 -4.66 -15.22 -3.94
CA SER A 132 -3.86 -15.30 -5.16
C SER A 132 -3.24 -13.94 -5.51
N GLU A 133 -4.02 -12.87 -5.41
CA GLU A 133 -3.53 -11.52 -5.69
C GLU A 133 -2.55 -11.06 -4.61
N GLU A 134 -2.75 -11.44 -3.34
CA GLU A 134 -1.80 -11.16 -2.26
C GLU A 134 -0.42 -11.73 -2.59
N MET A 135 -0.37 -12.99 -3.01
CA MET A 135 0.88 -13.61 -3.44
C MET A 135 1.51 -12.92 -4.65
N CYS A 136 0.69 -12.50 -5.63
CA CYS A 136 1.19 -11.76 -6.80
C CYS A 136 1.82 -10.42 -6.40
N ILE A 137 1.14 -9.64 -5.56
CA ILE A 137 1.64 -8.35 -5.06
C ILE A 137 2.94 -8.54 -4.28
N LEU A 138 3.00 -9.50 -3.36
CA LEU A 138 4.22 -9.78 -2.58
C LEU A 138 5.42 -10.13 -3.46
N GLN A 139 5.20 -10.89 -4.53
CA GLN A 139 6.22 -11.26 -5.51
C GLN A 139 6.68 -10.06 -6.36
N VAL A 140 5.73 -9.29 -6.90
CA VAL A 140 6.03 -8.08 -7.70
C VAL A 140 6.80 -7.05 -6.89
N LEU A 141 6.43 -6.89 -5.61
CA LEU A 141 7.10 -5.98 -4.69
C LEU A 141 8.39 -6.56 -4.09
N ALA A 142 8.74 -7.81 -4.39
CA ALA A 142 9.88 -8.52 -3.78
C ALA A 142 9.91 -8.37 -2.24
N TRP A 143 8.74 -8.40 -1.60
CA TRP A 143 8.56 -8.22 -0.15
C TRP A 143 8.99 -6.86 0.43
N TYR A 144 9.19 -5.83 -0.41
CA TYR A 144 9.42 -4.46 0.05
C TYR A 144 8.11 -3.79 0.47
N LEU A 145 7.68 -4.04 1.71
CA LEU A 145 6.34 -3.66 2.22
C LEU A 145 6.32 -2.48 3.22
N HIS A 146 7.47 -1.87 3.50
CA HIS A 146 7.61 -0.77 4.46
C HIS A 146 8.06 0.51 3.76
N PRO A 147 7.22 1.09 2.87
CA PRO A 147 7.52 2.38 2.28
C PRO A 147 7.61 3.44 3.39
N PRO A 148 8.56 4.38 3.29
CA PRO A 148 8.53 5.58 4.12
C PRO A 148 7.22 6.32 3.82
N THR A 149 6.37 6.43 4.84
CA THR A 149 5.15 7.24 4.84
C THR A 149 5.46 8.63 5.40
N ALA A 150 4.68 9.63 4.98
CA ALA A 150 4.92 11.05 5.26
C ALA A 150 4.23 11.53 6.55
#